data_AF-A0A9W9WCP8-F1
#
_entry.id   AF-A0A9W9WCP8-F1
#
_cell.length_a   1.000
_cell.length_b   1.000
_cell.length_c   1.000
_cell.angle_alpha   90.00
_cell.angle_beta   90.00
_cell.angle_gamma   90.00
#
_symmetry.space_group_name_H-M   'P 1'
#
loop_
_entity.id
_entity.type
_entity.pdbx_description
1 polymer ?
#
loop_
_entity_poly.entity_id
_entity_poly.type
_entity_poly.pdbx_seq_one_letter_code
_entity_poly.pdbx_strand_id
1 'polypeptide(L)'
;CQADQNTFRCYTGSPVETNTTVFFISGNPGLIGYYHSFLSLLVRYLTDSDEPTRKKSYLYHIYGCSLGGFEVHDDEYSPSKSAYGSHNCDNQDDSNQRTRLYGLEDQICFVQEKLAALMDDDTGTSDQGLCTAQRRKVILIGHSAGAYIAMEIVRRHREAGLNLNPSQPIRPRPAFDIVGGIMLFPTVLDIAVSPSGRKLTTLLYFIPRLAVIASSLARFLILVLPTTTLYSLVRFVMNDPPTHALDTTVTFLRSTDRVRQALHMAADEMRTITSDKWTDDVWGLATACEPITKLFFYFGRNDHWVAEQTRDEIIASRGQHDGLGPRMFICEEGLPHAFCLKDNDIMARKVAGMIREIGNS
;
A
#
# COMPACT_ATOMS: atom_id res chain seq x y z
N CYS A 1 6.24 -11.43 -15.45
CA CYS A 1 5.81 -11.02 -14.11
C CYS A 1 5.84 -12.24 -13.19
N GLN A 2 6.18 -12.03 -11.92
CA GLN A 2 6.09 -13.02 -10.85
C GLN A 2 5.06 -12.48 -9.84
N ALA A 3 4.00 -13.25 -9.59
CA ALA A 3 2.99 -12.90 -8.60
C ALA A 3 2.70 -14.16 -7.79
N ASP A 4 2.82 -14.04 -6.48
CA ASP A 4 2.45 -15.05 -5.50
C ASP A 4 1.46 -14.43 -4.49
N GLN A 5 1.03 -15.17 -3.48
CA GLN A 5 0.00 -14.69 -2.55
C GLN A 5 0.41 -13.46 -1.72
N ASN A 6 1.72 -13.22 -1.58
CA ASN A 6 2.31 -12.20 -0.73
C ASN A 6 3.04 -11.10 -1.49
N THR A 7 3.42 -11.34 -2.75
CA THR A 7 4.17 -10.38 -3.55
C THR A 7 3.71 -10.31 -4.99
N PHE A 8 3.82 -9.11 -5.56
CA PHE A 8 3.73 -8.86 -6.99
C PHE A 8 5.03 -8.19 -7.43
N ARG A 9 5.71 -8.77 -8.43
CA ARG A 9 6.93 -8.22 -9.02
C ARG A 9 6.89 -8.34 -10.53
N CYS A 10 7.06 -7.23 -11.24
CA CYS A 10 7.19 -7.24 -12.69
C CYS A 10 8.05 -6.10 -13.21
N TYR A 11 8.67 -6.31 -14.38
CA TYR A 11 9.44 -5.30 -15.10
C TYR A 11 8.75 -5.02 -16.44
N THR A 12 8.72 -3.76 -16.87
CA THR A 12 8.23 -3.38 -18.22
C THR A 12 9.30 -3.50 -19.29
N GLY A 13 10.54 -3.84 -18.92
CA GLY A 13 11.67 -4.10 -19.82
C GLY A 13 12.78 -4.88 -19.11
N SER A 14 14.03 -4.73 -19.58
CA SER A 14 15.18 -5.40 -18.96
C SER A 14 15.40 -4.89 -17.52
N PRO A 15 15.59 -5.77 -16.51
CA PRO A 15 15.91 -5.35 -15.15
C PRO A 15 17.13 -4.44 -15.05
N VAL A 16 18.15 -4.68 -15.88
CA VAL A 16 19.42 -3.91 -15.89
C VAL A 16 19.22 -2.48 -16.39
N GLU A 17 18.22 -2.24 -17.24
CA GLU A 17 17.93 -0.93 -17.82
C GLU A 17 16.89 -0.14 -17.00
N THR A 18 16.32 -0.76 -15.96
CA THR A 18 15.22 -0.21 -15.19
C THR A 18 15.73 0.60 -14.00
N ASN A 19 15.61 1.92 -14.07
CA ASN A 19 16.05 2.82 -12.98
C ASN A 19 14.91 3.38 -12.10
N THR A 20 13.64 3.11 -12.45
CA THR A 20 12.48 3.59 -11.68
C THR A 20 11.66 2.45 -11.13
N THR A 21 11.47 2.43 -9.81
CA THR A 21 10.62 1.46 -9.11
C THR A 21 9.27 2.09 -8.78
N VAL A 22 8.19 1.43 -9.17
CA VAL A 22 6.82 1.73 -8.75
C VAL A 22 6.51 0.81 -7.58
N PHE A 23 6.44 1.36 -6.37
CA PHE A 23 6.21 0.61 -5.14
C PHE A 23 4.78 0.79 -4.66
N PHE A 24 4.00 -0.29 -4.68
CA PHE A 24 2.59 -0.31 -4.32
C PHE A 24 2.37 -0.76 -2.88
N ILE A 25 1.55 -0.01 -2.14
CA ILE A 25 1.20 -0.21 -0.74
C ILE A 25 -0.33 -0.40 -0.67
N SER A 26 -0.74 -1.59 -0.24
CA SER A 26 -2.16 -1.96 -0.12
C SER A 26 -2.85 -1.25 1.04
N GLY A 27 -4.18 -1.11 0.92
CA GLY A 27 -5.05 -0.80 2.06
C GLY A 27 -5.44 -2.05 2.85
N ASN A 28 -6.13 -1.86 3.97
CA ASN A 28 -6.67 -2.95 4.80
C ASN A 28 -7.89 -3.62 4.11
N PRO A 29 -8.00 -4.96 4.07
CA PRO A 29 -7.07 -5.97 4.57
C PRO A 29 -5.85 -6.07 3.66
N GLY A 30 -4.66 -5.93 4.27
CA GLY A 30 -3.38 -5.63 3.63
C GLY A 30 -2.80 -6.65 2.64
N LEU A 31 -3.62 -7.51 2.04
CA LEU A 31 -3.20 -8.54 1.09
C LEU A 31 -2.98 -7.96 -0.31
N ILE A 32 -1.81 -8.23 -0.90
CA ILE A 32 -1.50 -7.79 -2.27
C ILE A 32 -2.34 -8.52 -3.32
N GLY A 33 -2.87 -9.71 -3.00
CA GLY A 33 -3.68 -10.53 -3.91
C GLY A 33 -4.90 -9.81 -4.50
N TYR A 34 -5.49 -8.87 -3.76
CA TYR A 34 -6.59 -8.03 -4.26
C TYR A 34 -6.18 -7.13 -5.43
N TYR A 35 -4.89 -6.80 -5.55
CA TYR A 35 -4.38 -5.83 -6.51
C TYR A 35 -3.65 -6.47 -7.68
N HIS A 36 -3.52 -7.80 -7.75
CA HIS A 36 -2.82 -8.47 -8.84
C HIS A 36 -3.38 -8.11 -10.23
N SER A 37 -4.71 -8.04 -10.36
CA SER A 37 -5.35 -7.66 -11.61
C SER A 37 -5.05 -6.21 -11.99
N PHE A 38 -5.18 -5.29 -11.04
CA PHE A 38 -4.81 -3.88 -11.20
C PHE A 38 -3.34 -3.71 -11.60
N LEU A 39 -2.40 -4.36 -10.89
CA LEU A 39 -0.96 -4.24 -11.15
C LEU A 39 -0.56 -4.89 -12.48
N SER A 40 -1.21 -5.99 -12.86
CA SER A 40 -0.98 -6.62 -14.17
C SER A 40 -1.45 -5.73 -15.32
N LEU A 41 -2.62 -5.10 -15.18
CA LEU A 41 -3.13 -4.13 -16.14
C LEU A 41 -2.26 -2.88 -16.18
N LEU A 42 -1.74 -2.43 -15.03
CA LEU A 42 -0.82 -1.30 -14.95
C LEU A 42 0.47 -1.57 -15.73
N VAL A 43 1.07 -2.75 -15.55
CA VAL A 43 2.24 -3.19 -16.34
C VAL A 43 1.91 -3.14 -17.83
N ARG A 44 0.78 -3.72 -18.24
CA ARG A 44 0.34 -3.71 -19.64
C ARG A 44 0.22 -2.27 -20.16
N TYR A 45 -0.48 -1.40 -19.45
CA TYR A 45 -0.66 -0.01 -19.85
C TYR A 45 0.64 0.77 -19.87
N LEU A 46 1.66 0.41 -19.11
CA LEU A 46 2.98 1.06 -19.15
C LEU A 46 3.84 0.55 -20.32
N THR A 47 3.67 -0.72 -20.71
CA THR A 47 4.38 -1.34 -21.85
C THR A 47 3.76 -0.99 -23.20
N ASP A 48 2.43 -1.03 -23.29
CA ASP A 48 1.66 -0.68 -24.50
C ASP A 48 1.79 0.84 -24.72
N SER A 49 2.69 1.21 -25.62
CA SER A 49 2.99 2.60 -25.98
C SER A 49 2.32 2.92 -27.32
N ASP A 50 1.02 3.19 -27.29
CA ASP A 50 0.24 3.57 -28.48
C ASP A 50 0.56 4.98 -29.02
N GLU A 51 1.61 5.67 -28.54
CA GLU A 51 2.05 6.95 -29.09
C GLU A 51 3.36 6.83 -29.90
N PRO A 52 3.31 6.94 -31.24
CA PRO A 52 4.48 6.90 -32.11
C PRO A 52 5.44 8.11 -31.97
N THR A 53 5.16 9.04 -31.06
CA THR A 53 5.83 10.35 -30.95
C THR A 53 6.74 10.54 -29.72
N ARG A 54 6.84 9.58 -28.78
CA ARG A 54 7.70 9.75 -27.58
C ARG A 54 9.10 9.15 -27.73
N LYS A 55 10.11 10.02 -27.67
CA LYS A 55 11.56 9.72 -27.79
C LYS A 55 12.22 9.03 -26.57
N LYS A 56 11.49 8.73 -25.49
CA LYS A 56 12.02 7.96 -24.34
C LYS A 56 10.96 7.01 -23.81
N SER A 57 11.20 5.70 -23.94
CA SER A 57 10.42 4.69 -23.22
C SER A 57 11.02 4.56 -21.82
N TYR A 58 10.24 4.87 -20.80
CA TYR A 58 10.65 4.68 -19.41
C TYR A 58 10.40 3.23 -19.02
N LEU A 59 11.41 2.57 -18.44
CA LEU A 59 11.28 1.22 -17.92
C LEU A 59 11.05 1.27 -16.42
N TYR A 60 10.12 0.42 -15.95
CA TYR A 60 9.65 0.42 -14.58
C TYR A 60 9.76 -0.97 -13.96
N HIS A 61 10.18 -1.01 -12.70
CA HIS A 61 10.07 -2.17 -11.82
C HIS A 61 8.83 -1.95 -10.96
N ILE A 62 7.76 -2.70 -11.21
CA ILE A 62 6.54 -2.66 -10.40
C ILE A 62 6.68 -3.69 -9.29
N TYR A 63 6.58 -3.25 -8.05
CA TYR A 63 6.63 -4.09 -6.87
C TYR A 63 5.49 -3.76 -5.90
N GLY A 64 4.91 -4.79 -5.28
CA GLY A 64 4.03 -4.64 -4.14
C GLY A 64 4.07 -5.89 -3.28
N CYS A 65 3.79 -5.75 -1.99
CA CYS A 65 3.73 -6.88 -1.06
C CYS A 65 2.57 -6.74 -0.09
N SER A 66 2.15 -7.87 0.49
CA SER A 66 1.22 -7.86 1.61
C SER A 66 1.85 -7.13 2.80
N LEU A 67 1.01 -6.45 3.58
CA LEU A 67 1.39 -5.81 4.83
C LEU A 67 1.75 -6.85 5.90
N GLY A 68 2.52 -6.46 6.92
CA GLY A 68 2.96 -7.36 7.98
C GLY A 68 1.80 -7.99 8.75
N GLY A 69 1.87 -9.30 9.01
CA GLY A 69 0.79 -10.07 9.65
C GLY A 69 -0.34 -10.48 8.69
N PHE A 70 -0.21 -10.18 7.40
CA PHE A 70 -1.12 -10.66 6.36
C PHE A 70 -0.46 -11.68 5.42
N GLU A 71 0.81 -12.02 5.63
CA GLU A 71 1.49 -13.02 4.82
C GLU A 71 0.79 -14.39 4.91
N VAL A 72 0.71 -15.08 3.78
CA VAL A 72 0.30 -16.48 3.69
C VAL A 72 1.54 -17.35 3.72
N HIS A 73 1.67 -18.17 4.76
CA HIS A 73 2.74 -19.17 4.84
C HIS A 73 2.24 -20.48 4.23
N ASP A 74 3.07 -21.14 3.41
CA ASP A 74 2.71 -22.39 2.73
C ASP A 74 2.26 -23.51 3.70
N ASP A 75 2.64 -23.42 4.98
CA ASP A 75 2.23 -24.33 6.06
C ASP A 75 0.74 -24.24 6.45
N GLU A 76 0.02 -23.16 6.08
CA GLU A 76 -1.41 -23.01 6.40
C GLU A 76 -2.31 -23.97 5.60
N TYR A 77 -1.78 -24.70 4.61
CA TYR A 77 -2.51 -25.73 3.86
C TYR A 77 -2.43 -27.15 4.49
N SER A 78 -1.65 -27.36 5.56
CA SER A 78 -1.58 -28.65 6.26
C SER A 78 -2.38 -28.65 7.57
N PRO A 79 -3.39 -29.53 7.73
CA PRO A 79 -4.04 -29.71 9.02
C PRO A 79 -3.07 -30.43 9.96
N SER A 80 -2.53 -29.68 10.92
CA SER A 80 -1.70 -30.13 12.05
C SER A 80 -0.38 -30.82 11.68
N LYS A 81 0.74 -30.22 12.10
CA LYS A 81 1.79 -30.96 12.84
C LYS A 81 2.77 -30.03 13.56
N SER A 82 3.01 -30.44 14.80
CA SER A 82 4.10 -30.15 15.74
C SER A 82 5.34 -29.42 15.23
N ALA A 83 5.75 -28.44 16.05
CA ALA A 83 7.07 -27.83 16.09
C ALA A 83 8.20 -28.86 16.12
N TYR A 84 9.20 -28.69 15.25
CA TYR A 84 10.57 -29.19 15.47
C TYR A 84 11.59 -28.31 14.72
N GLY A 85 12.30 -27.49 15.51
CA GLY A 85 13.71 -27.04 15.40
C GLY A 85 14.24 -26.40 14.12
N SER A 86 14.81 -25.18 14.22
CA SER A 86 16.25 -25.01 14.56
C SER A 86 16.80 -23.57 14.39
N HIS A 87 17.26 -22.98 15.51
CA HIS A 87 18.42 -22.09 15.77
C HIS A 87 18.78 -20.92 14.81
N ASN A 88 19.19 -19.71 15.23
CA ASN A 88 19.58 -19.10 16.51
C ASN A 88 19.72 -17.57 16.28
N CYS A 89 19.04 -16.71 17.05
CA CYS A 89 19.61 -15.51 17.69
C CYS A 89 18.58 -14.80 18.58
N ASP A 90 19.03 -14.48 19.80
CA ASP A 90 18.48 -13.61 20.83
C ASP A 90 17.22 -14.03 21.63
N ASN A 91 17.45 -14.16 22.93
CA ASN A 91 16.50 -14.46 23.99
C ASN A 91 15.39 -13.39 24.09
N GLN A 92 14.25 -13.66 23.46
CA GLN A 92 12.96 -13.08 23.83
C GLN A 92 11.84 -14.08 23.47
N ASP A 93 11.24 -14.69 24.48
CA ASP A 93 10.01 -15.51 24.45
C ASP A 93 9.47 -15.92 23.06
N ASP A 94 9.98 -17.02 22.51
CA ASP A 94 9.66 -17.60 21.20
C ASP A 94 8.17 -18.03 21.04
N SER A 95 7.38 -18.00 22.11
CA SER A 95 5.94 -18.27 22.06
C SER A 95 5.10 -17.04 21.69
N ASN A 96 5.66 -15.83 21.81
CA ASN A 96 4.94 -14.58 21.57
C ASN A 96 5.08 -14.03 20.14
N GLN A 97 6.05 -14.52 19.36
CA GLN A 97 6.34 -13.99 18.03
C GLN A 97 5.27 -14.37 16.99
N ARG A 98 4.57 -15.50 17.17
CA ARG A 98 3.41 -15.90 16.34
C ARG A 98 2.15 -15.04 16.54
N THR A 99 2.14 -14.13 17.52
CA THR A 99 0.91 -13.43 17.94
C THR A 99 1.02 -11.90 17.92
N ARG A 100 2.14 -11.36 17.39
CA ARG A 100 2.31 -9.91 17.27
C ARG A 100 1.36 -9.38 16.19
N LEU A 101 0.42 -8.55 16.62
CA LEU A 101 -0.40 -7.77 15.71
C LEU A 101 0.36 -6.49 15.34
N TYR A 102 0.24 -6.09 14.09
CA TYR A 102 0.91 -4.92 13.55
C TYR A 102 -0.08 -3.74 13.56
N GLY A 103 0.23 -2.72 14.36
CA GLY A 103 -0.47 -1.43 14.30
C GLY A 103 -0.03 -0.61 13.09
N LEU A 104 -0.57 0.59 12.92
CA LEU A 104 -0.25 1.45 11.77
C LEU A 104 1.23 1.84 11.73
N GLU A 105 1.82 2.16 12.89
CA GLU A 105 3.26 2.47 13.00
C GLU A 105 4.14 1.26 12.67
N ASP A 106 3.75 0.05 13.10
CA ASP A 106 4.46 -1.18 12.74
C ASP A 106 4.42 -1.40 11.21
N GLN A 107 3.28 -1.12 10.56
CA GLN A 107 3.16 -1.22 9.11
C GLN A 107 4.03 -0.20 8.37
N ILE A 108 4.13 1.03 8.88
CA ILE A 108 5.02 2.05 8.32
C ILE A 108 6.48 1.55 8.36
N CYS A 109 6.93 1.06 9.51
CA CYS A 109 8.28 0.52 9.66
C CYS A 109 8.51 -0.68 8.73
N PHE A 110 7.57 -1.63 8.70
CA PHE A 110 7.64 -2.80 7.82
C PHE A 110 7.76 -2.42 6.35
N VAL A 111 6.91 -1.52 5.85
CA VAL A 111 6.94 -1.08 4.44
C VAL A 111 8.23 -0.31 4.14
N GLN A 112 8.71 0.52 5.07
CA GLN A 112 9.98 1.23 4.91
C GLN A 112 11.17 0.27 4.81
N GLU A 113 11.20 -0.78 5.63
CA GLU A 113 12.24 -1.83 5.59
C GLU A 113 12.17 -2.62 4.27
N LYS A 114 10.97 -3.00 3.81
CA LYS A 114 10.78 -3.68 2.52
C LYS A 114 11.24 -2.82 1.35
N LEU A 115 10.91 -1.54 1.36
CA LEU A 115 11.36 -0.60 0.35
C LEU A 115 12.89 -0.47 0.38
N ALA A 116 13.50 -0.31 1.55
CA ALA A 116 14.95 -0.23 1.69
C ALA A 116 15.64 -1.50 1.16
N ALA A 117 15.19 -2.68 1.56
CA ALA A 117 15.74 -3.95 1.09
C ALA A 117 15.62 -4.10 -0.44
N LEU A 118 14.47 -3.74 -1.02
CA LEU A 118 14.29 -3.71 -2.48
C LEU A 118 15.26 -2.71 -3.14
N MET A 119 15.51 -1.58 -2.49
CA MET A 119 16.42 -0.54 -2.95
C MET A 119 17.91 -0.88 -2.76
N ASP A 120 18.24 -1.88 -1.95
CA ASP A 120 19.59 -2.41 -1.78
C ASP A 120 19.85 -3.62 -2.69
N ASP A 121 18.92 -4.57 -2.81
CA ASP A 121 19.09 -5.84 -3.56
C ASP A 121 19.46 -5.62 -5.04
N ASP A 122 18.84 -4.67 -5.76
CA ASP A 122 19.18 -4.45 -7.18
C ASP A 122 20.55 -3.76 -7.38
N THR A 123 21.24 -3.33 -6.31
CA THR A 123 22.59 -2.75 -6.42
C THR A 123 23.69 -3.80 -6.55
N GLY A 124 23.44 -5.05 -6.12
CA GLY A 124 24.41 -6.14 -6.13
C GLY A 124 24.73 -6.73 -7.51
N THR A 125 24.02 -6.35 -8.57
CA THR A 125 24.22 -6.85 -9.95
C THR A 125 25.05 -5.94 -10.85
N SER A 126 25.51 -4.79 -10.36
CA SER A 126 26.19 -3.77 -11.19
C SER A 126 27.64 -3.53 -10.75
N ASP A 127 28.44 -4.59 -10.63
CA ASP A 127 29.89 -4.46 -10.45
C ASP A 127 30.60 -4.58 -11.81
N GLN A 128 30.44 -3.54 -12.64
CA GLN A 128 31.38 -3.20 -13.71
C GLN A 128 31.06 -1.82 -14.32
N GLY A 129 31.98 -0.87 -14.13
CA GLY A 129 32.14 0.25 -15.06
C GLY A 129 31.68 1.62 -14.56
N LEU A 130 32.63 2.34 -13.96
CA LEU A 130 32.84 3.80 -14.03
C LEU A 130 31.88 4.60 -14.93
N CYS A 131 30.65 4.85 -14.46
CA CYS A 131 29.73 5.87 -14.97
C CYS A 131 28.93 6.37 -13.78
N THR A 132 28.76 7.69 -13.66
CA THR A 132 28.02 8.38 -12.59
C THR A 132 26.82 7.56 -12.10
N ALA A 133 26.90 6.97 -10.90
CA ALA A 133 25.86 6.10 -10.36
C ALA A 133 24.54 6.89 -10.27
N GLN A 134 23.68 6.69 -11.25
CA GLN A 134 22.40 7.38 -11.31
C GLN A 134 21.56 6.86 -10.14
N ARG A 135 21.12 7.77 -9.26
CA ARG A 135 20.30 7.39 -8.11
C ARG A 135 19.00 6.76 -8.60
N ARG A 136 18.59 5.69 -7.92
CA ARG A 136 17.34 4.99 -8.22
C ARG A 136 16.16 5.88 -7.88
N LYS A 137 15.13 5.84 -8.72
CA LYS A 137 13.91 6.62 -8.53
C LYS A 137 12.80 5.73 -8.00
N VAL A 138 12.04 6.23 -7.04
CA VAL A 138 10.86 5.53 -6.50
C VAL A 138 9.61 6.37 -6.71
N ILE A 139 8.56 5.74 -7.21
CA ILE A 139 7.20 6.25 -7.23
C ILE A 139 6.38 5.41 -6.25
N LEU A 140 5.87 6.03 -5.19
CA LEU A 140 5.00 5.34 -4.24
C LEU A 140 3.55 5.36 -4.75
N ILE A 141 2.84 4.25 -4.60
CA ILE A 141 1.40 4.19 -4.83
C ILE A 141 0.76 3.61 -3.59
N GLY A 142 -0.12 4.36 -2.94
CA GLY A 142 -0.83 3.92 -1.74
C GLY A 142 -2.33 3.91 -1.97
N HIS A 143 -3.01 2.83 -1.59
CA HIS A 143 -4.48 2.80 -1.57
C HIS A 143 -5.01 2.86 -0.14
N SER A 144 -6.05 3.66 0.11
CA SER A 144 -6.70 3.76 1.44
C SER A 144 -5.67 4.09 2.53
N ALA A 145 -5.58 3.31 3.60
CA ALA A 145 -4.55 3.44 4.64
C ALA A 145 -3.11 3.35 4.08
N GLY A 146 -2.90 2.64 2.97
CA GLY A 146 -1.63 2.60 2.25
C GLY A 146 -1.18 3.98 1.73
N ALA A 147 -2.11 4.90 1.47
CA ALA A 147 -1.78 6.28 1.12
C ALA A 147 -1.19 7.05 2.31
N TYR A 148 -1.74 6.83 3.52
CA TYR A 148 -1.18 7.40 4.75
C TYR A 148 0.22 6.85 5.02
N ILE A 149 0.42 5.53 4.84
CA ILE A 149 1.75 4.90 4.95
C ILE A 149 2.72 5.51 3.92
N ALA A 150 2.29 5.69 2.67
CA ALA A 150 3.11 6.30 1.63
C ALA A 150 3.55 7.73 2.00
N MET A 151 2.63 8.56 2.52
CA MET A 151 2.95 9.91 2.99
C MET A 151 3.95 9.91 4.15
N GLU A 152 3.82 8.96 5.09
CA GLU A 152 4.76 8.81 6.20
C GLU A 152 6.16 8.45 5.72
N ILE A 153 6.26 7.57 4.71
CA ILE A 153 7.53 7.22 4.09
C ILE A 153 8.15 8.44 3.39
N VAL A 154 7.36 9.25 2.68
CA VAL A 154 7.86 10.50 2.08
C VAL A 154 8.44 11.43 3.15
N ARG A 155 7.70 11.65 4.25
CA ARG A 155 8.15 12.48 5.38
C ARG A 155 9.48 11.97 5.96
N ARG A 156 9.54 10.70 6.37
CA ARG A 156 10.73 10.08 6.98
C ARG A 156 11.93 10.09 6.04
N HIS A 157 11.71 9.83 4.76
CA HIS A 157 12.76 9.84 3.73
C HIS A 157 13.39 11.22 3.57
N ARG A 158 12.58 12.28 3.62
CA ARG A 158 13.08 13.67 3.55
C ARG A 158 13.83 14.10 4.79
N GLU A 159 13.30 13.78 5.97
CA GLU A 159 13.97 14.06 7.24
C GLU A 159 15.35 13.40 7.30
N ALA A 160 15.47 12.16 6.81
CA ALA A 160 16.74 11.46 6.67
C ALA A 160 17.69 12.14 5.66
N GLY A 161 17.17 12.75 4.60
CA GLY A 161 17.95 13.44 3.58
C GLY A 161 18.48 14.82 3.99
N LEU A 162 17.81 15.48 4.93
CA LEU A 162 18.08 16.86 5.36
C LEU A 162 19.01 16.97 6.59
N ASN A 163 19.44 15.86 7.22
CA ASN A 163 20.31 15.86 8.42
C ASN A 163 19.86 16.85 9.51
N LEU A 164 18.54 17.01 9.71
CA LEU A 164 17.96 18.07 10.56
C LEU A 164 18.20 17.90 12.07
N ASN A 165 18.90 16.84 12.49
CA ASN A 165 19.25 16.60 13.89
C ASN A 165 20.77 16.67 14.10
N PRO A 166 21.32 17.81 14.57
CA PRO A 166 22.75 17.97 14.88
C PRO A 166 23.27 17.02 15.97
N SER A 167 22.35 16.44 16.75
CA SER A 167 22.62 15.62 17.94
C SER A 167 22.69 14.11 17.65
N GLN A 168 22.40 13.68 16.42
CA GLN A 168 22.41 12.27 16.02
C GLN A 168 23.60 12.00 15.09
N PRO A 169 24.22 10.80 15.15
CA PRO A 169 25.27 10.43 14.20
C PRO A 169 24.76 10.60 12.77
N ILE A 170 25.63 11.12 11.89
CA ILE A 170 25.35 11.37 10.47
C ILE A 170 24.79 10.07 9.87
N ARG A 171 23.48 10.03 9.62
CA ARG A 171 22.89 8.91 8.88
C ARG A 171 23.29 9.10 7.41
N PRO A 172 23.77 8.05 6.74
CA PRO A 172 24.01 8.14 5.30
C PRO A 172 22.70 8.53 4.63
N ARG A 173 22.76 9.47 3.68
CA ARG A 173 21.61 9.85 2.85
C ARG A 173 20.98 8.59 2.25
N PRO A 174 19.64 8.55 2.09
CA PRO A 174 18.99 7.41 1.44
C PRO A 174 19.64 7.08 0.09
N ALA A 175 19.72 5.80 -0.27
CA ALA A 175 20.39 5.36 -1.51
C ALA A 175 19.60 5.69 -2.80
N PHE A 176 18.34 6.09 -2.66
CA PHE A 176 17.39 6.35 -3.74
C PHE A 176 16.61 7.65 -3.49
N ASP A 177 15.90 8.13 -4.51
CA ASP A 177 15.07 9.34 -4.48
C ASP A 177 13.59 9.01 -4.67
N ILE A 178 12.72 9.51 -3.81
CA ILE A 178 11.27 9.43 -4.01
C ILE A 178 10.81 10.59 -4.89
N VAL A 179 10.60 10.30 -6.18
CA VAL A 179 10.29 11.30 -7.21
C VAL A 179 8.80 11.57 -7.36
N GLY A 180 7.94 10.67 -6.89
CA GLY A 180 6.50 10.89 -6.91
C GLY A 180 5.69 9.96 -6.02
N GLY A 181 4.41 10.28 -5.88
CA GLY A 181 3.45 9.57 -5.06
C GLY A 181 2.04 9.63 -5.65
N ILE A 182 1.32 8.51 -5.64
CA ILE A 182 -0.06 8.42 -6.12
C ILE A 182 -0.92 7.83 -5.00
N MET A 183 -1.81 8.66 -4.46
CA MET A 183 -2.64 8.36 -3.30
C MET A 183 -4.07 8.05 -3.78
N LEU A 184 -4.42 6.77 -3.83
CA LEU A 184 -5.69 6.27 -4.35
C LEU A 184 -6.70 6.09 -3.22
N PHE A 185 -7.87 6.74 -3.33
CA PHE A 185 -8.92 6.74 -2.31
C PHE A 185 -8.36 7.00 -0.89
N PRO A 186 -7.63 8.11 -0.71
CA PRO A 186 -6.71 8.25 0.42
C PRO A 186 -7.44 8.56 1.72
N THR A 187 -7.24 7.71 2.72
CA THR A 187 -7.71 7.93 4.10
C THR A 187 -6.58 8.58 4.91
N VAL A 188 -6.22 9.81 4.56
CA VAL A 188 -5.05 10.50 5.14
C VAL A 188 -5.40 11.38 6.34
N LEU A 189 -6.66 11.78 6.46
CA LEU A 189 -7.22 12.56 7.57
C LEU A 189 -8.60 12.00 7.95
N ASP A 190 -8.96 12.15 9.22
CA ASP A 190 -10.29 11.97 9.80
C ASP A 190 -11.05 10.70 9.37
N ILE A 191 -10.35 9.58 9.25
CA ILE A 191 -10.96 8.32 8.80
C ILE A 191 -12.14 7.91 9.71
N ALA A 192 -12.05 8.21 11.01
CA ALA A 192 -13.11 7.93 12.00
C ALA A 192 -14.39 8.75 11.78
N VAL A 193 -14.31 9.92 11.13
CA VAL A 193 -15.46 10.80 10.84
C VAL A 193 -16.22 10.34 9.59
N SER A 194 -15.57 9.54 8.73
CA SER A 194 -16.21 8.98 7.53
C SER A 194 -17.46 8.14 7.86
N PRO A 195 -18.39 7.95 6.91
CA PRO A 195 -19.56 7.10 7.12
C PRO A 195 -19.24 5.69 7.64
N SER A 196 -18.20 5.04 7.10
CA SER A 196 -17.73 3.72 7.54
C SER A 196 -16.96 3.80 8.86
N GLY A 197 -16.12 4.82 9.03
CA GLY A 197 -15.36 5.03 10.25
C GLY A 197 -16.24 5.24 11.48
N ARG A 198 -17.34 5.99 11.34
CA ARG A 198 -18.33 6.17 12.42
C ARG A 198 -19.00 4.85 12.80
N LYS A 199 -19.41 4.04 11.80
CA LYS A 199 -20.01 2.71 12.04
C LYS A 199 -19.03 1.77 12.74
N LEU A 200 -17.79 1.70 12.27
CA LEU A 200 -16.76 0.85 12.86
C LEU A 200 -16.39 1.32 14.28
N THR A 201 -16.20 2.62 14.49
CA THR A 201 -15.90 3.19 15.81
C THR A 201 -17.02 2.92 16.81
N THR A 202 -18.28 3.03 16.36
CA THR A 202 -19.46 2.67 17.17
C THR A 202 -19.43 1.19 17.54
N LEU A 203 -19.14 0.31 16.58
CA LEU A 203 -19.07 -1.13 16.81
C LEU A 203 -17.93 -1.50 17.78
N LEU A 204 -16.74 -0.90 17.62
CA LEU A 204 -15.59 -1.09 18.50
C LEU A 204 -15.86 -0.61 19.92
N TYR A 205 -16.65 0.46 20.08
CA TYR A 205 -17.07 0.96 21.39
C TYR A 205 -18.00 -0.02 22.11
N PHE A 206 -19.03 -0.53 21.43
CA PHE A 206 -19.98 -1.48 22.02
C PHE A 206 -19.41 -2.89 22.17
N ILE A 207 -18.39 -3.25 21.39
CA ILE A 207 -17.78 -4.58 21.38
C ILE A 207 -16.25 -4.44 21.55
N PRO A 208 -15.74 -4.24 22.78
CA PRO A 208 -14.32 -4.00 23.05
C PRO A 208 -13.38 -5.13 22.59
N ARG A 209 -13.90 -6.35 22.41
CA ARG A 209 -13.17 -7.53 21.91
C ARG A 209 -13.59 -7.95 20.50
N LEU A 210 -14.03 -7.00 19.67
CA LEU A 210 -14.54 -7.27 18.32
C LEU A 210 -13.59 -8.14 17.49
N ALA A 211 -12.29 -7.83 17.52
CA ALA A 211 -11.27 -8.60 16.78
C ALA A 211 -11.26 -10.09 17.16
N VAL A 212 -11.36 -10.40 18.46
CA VAL A 212 -11.37 -11.77 18.98
C VAL A 212 -12.70 -12.47 18.65
N ILE A 213 -13.81 -11.74 18.73
CA ILE A 213 -15.14 -12.29 18.41
C ILE A 213 -15.22 -12.61 16.92
N ALA A 214 -14.81 -11.70 16.06
CA ALA A 214 -14.82 -11.88 14.61
C ALA A 214 -13.86 -12.99 14.17
N SER A 215 -12.66 -13.09 14.75
CA SER A 215 -11.74 -14.19 14.46
C SER A 215 -12.31 -15.54 14.93
N SER A 216 -13.01 -15.57 16.07
CA SER A 216 -13.70 -16.78 16.56
C SER A 216 -14.87 -17.17 15.66
N LEU A 217 -15.64 -16.20 15.15
CA LEU A 217 -16.70 -16.43 14.18
C LEU A 217 -16.14 -16.94 12.85
N ALA A 218 -15.04 -16.36 12.35
CA ALA A 218 -14.37 -16.85 11.16
C ALA A 218 -13.95 -18.32 11.34
N ARG A 219 -13.33 -18.66 12.48
CA ARG A 219 -12.98 -20.05 12.83
C ARG A 219 -14.19 -20.98 12.83
N PHE A 220 -15.30 -20.52 13.41
CA PHE A 220 -16.54 -21.28 13.43
C PHE A 220 -17.11 -21.50 12.02
N LEU A 221 -17.14 -20.46 11.18
CA LEU A 221 -17.61 -20.56 9.80
C LEU A 221 -16.77 -21.54 8.98
N ILE A 222 -15.44 -21.53 9.13
CA ILE A 222 -14.55 -22.50 8.47
C ILE A 222 -14.82 -23.92 8.96
N LEU A 223 -15.07 -24.10 10.27
CA LEU A 223 -15.31 -25.41 10.85
C LEU A 223 -16.64 -26.02 10.38
N VAL A 224 -17.66 -25.18 10.20
CA VAL A 224 -19.03 -25.62 9.91
C VAL A 224 -19.33 -25.68 8.41
N LEU A 225 -18.76 -24.78 7.61
CA LEU A 225 -19.10 -24.66 6.19
C LEU A 225 -18.12 -25.45 5.31
N PRO A 226 -18.62 -26.34 4.43
CA PRO A 226 -17.82 -26.89 3.34
C PRO A 226 -17.22 -25.77 2.48
N THR A 227 -16.04 -26.02 1.90
CA THR A 227 -15.34 -25.03 1.06
C THR A 227 -16.24 -24.45 -0.02
N THR A 228 -17.03 -25.25 -0.72
CA THR A 228 -17.96 -24.78 -1.77
C THR A 228 -19.00 -23.79 -1.25
N THR A 229 -19.54 -24.02 -0.05
CA THR A 229 -20.50 -23.13 0.60
C THR A 229 -19.83 -21.84 1.04
N LEU A 230 -18.60 -21.89 1.56
CA LEU A 230 -17.82 -20.70 1.90
C LEU A 230 -17.57 -19.83 0.67
N TYR A 231 -17.14 -20.42 -0.45
CA TYR A 231 -16.97 -19.71 -1.72
C TYR A 231 -18.28 -19.09 -2.20
N SER A 232 -19.40 -19.82 -2.11
CA SER A 232 -20.72 -19.31 -2.52
C SER A 232 -21.18 -18.15 -1.64
N LEU A 233 -20.97 -18.24 -0.33
CA LEU A 233 -21.29 -17.18 0.63
C LEU A 233 -20.46 -15.93 0.38
N VAL A 234 -19.14 -16.07 0.23
CA VAL A 234 -18.25 -14.94 -0.04
C VAL A 234 -18.59 -14.30 -1.38
N ARG A 235 -18.87 -15.09 -2.42
CA ARG A 235 -19.32 -14.60 -3.73
C ARG A 235 -20.61 -13.79 -3.61
N PHE A 236 -21.58 -14.27 -2.83
CA PHE A 236 -22.83 -13.54 -2.59
C PHE A 236 -22.59 -12.21 -1.85
N VAL A 237 -21.85 -12.24 -0.74
CA VAL A 237 -21.59 -11.05 0.10
C VAL A 237 -20.78 -9.99 -0.66
N MET A 238 -19.81 -10.40 -1.46
CA MET A 238 -19.00 -9.50 -2.28
C MET A 238 -19.67 -9.09 -3.61
N ASN A 239 -20.95 -9.44 -3.78
CA ASN A 239 -21.74 -9.15 -4.98
C ASN A 239 -21.07 -9.63 -6.27
N ASP A 240 -20.69 -10.91 -6.30
CA ASP A 240 -20.00 -11.56 -7.42
C ASP A 240 -18.67 -10.88 -7.85
N PRO A 241 -17.60 -11.03 -7.05
CA PRO A 241 -16.29 -10.51 -7.39
C PRO A 241 -15.59 -11.43 -8.42
N PRO A 242 -14.60 -10.93 -9.16
CA PRO A 242 -13.72 -11.75 -9.98
C PRO A 242 -12.99 -12.81 -9.16
N THR A 243 -12.56 -13.89 -9.82
CA THR A 243 -11.96 -15.07 -9.20
C THR A 243 -10.79 -14.75 -8.27
N HIS A 244 -9.83 -13.93 -8.70
CA HIS A 244 -8.68 -13.57 -7.87
C HIS A 244 -9.05 -12.89 -6.53
N ALA A 245 -10.06 -12.00 -6.53
CA ALA A 245 -10.52 -11.32 -5.34
C ALA A 245 -11.33 -12.26 -4.42
N LEU A 246 -12.10 -13.17 -5.03
CA LEU A 246 -12.79 -14.24 -4.30
C LEU A 246 -11.78 -15.16 -3.58
N ASP A 247 -10.77 -15.65 -4.30
CA ASP A 247 -9.74 -16.55 -3.78
C ASP A 247 -8.93 -15.88 -2.66
N THR A 248 -8.59 -14.60 -2.83
CA THR A 248 -7.89 -13.79 -1.81
C THR A 248 -8.76 -13.66 -0.56
N THR A 249 -10.06 -13.39 -0.71
CA THR A 249 -10.98 -13.24 0.42
C THR A 249 -11.19 -14.55 1.16
N VAL A 250 -11.34 -15.66 0.44
CA VAL A 250 -11.48 -16.98 1.07
C VAL A 250 -10.21 -17.36 1.81
N THR A 251 -9.04 -17.13 1.22
CA THR A 251 -7.74 -17.37 1.88
C THR A 251 -7.54 -16.49 3.10
N PHE A 252 -7.96 -15.23 3.03
CA PHE A 252 -8.00 -14.32 4.17
C PHE A 252 -8.89 -14.84 5.30
N LEU A 253 -10.14 -15.19 5.00
CA LEU A 253 -11.11 -15.66 5.99
C LEU A 253 -10.69 -16.97 6.64
N ARG A 254 -9.92 -17.81 5.94
CA ARG A 254 -9.40 -19.09 6.47
C ARG A 254 -8.38 -18.92 7.59
N SER A 255 -7.72 -17.77 7.70
CA SER A 255 -6.76 -17.51 8.77
C SER A 255 -7.36 -16.58 9.82
N THR A 256 -7.54 -17.10 11.02
CA THR A 256 -8.08 -16.34 12.15
C THR A 256 -7.18 -15.18 12.53
N ASP A 257 -5.87 -15.36 12.35
CA ASP A 257 -4.87 -14.36 12.70
C ASP A 257 -4.91 -13.19 11.72
N ARG A 258 -5.11 -13.45 10.42
CA ARG A 258 -5.34 -12.39 9.42
C ARG A 258 -6.61 -11.59 9.69
N VAL A 259 -7.72 -12.25 10.07
CA VAL A 259 -8.96 -11.55 10.46
C VAL A 259 -8.73 -10.68 11.70
N ARG A 260 -8.02 -11.19 12.69
CA ARG A 260 -7.66 -10.44 13.90
C ARG A 260 -6.76 -9.25 13.58
N GLN A 261 -5.78 -9.45 12.70
CA GLN A 261 -4.85 -8.43 12.20
C GLN A 261 -5.58 -7.32 11.45
N ALA A 262 -6.49 -7.65 10.53
CA ALA A 262 -7.30 -6.66 9.82
C ALA A 262 -8.09 -5.75 10.76
N LEU A 263 -8.77 -6.34 11.75
CA LEU A 263 -9.58 -5.58 12.70
C LEU A 263 -8.74 -4.78 13.69
N HIS A 264 -7.58 -5.31 14.09
CA HIS A 264 -6.63 -4.58 14.92
C HIS A 264 -6.09 -3.34 14.19
N MET A 265 -5.61 -3.53 12.96
CA MET A 265 -5.14 -2.45 12.11
C MET A 265 -6.24 -1.41 11.85
N ALA A 266 -7.46 -1.85 11.52
CA ALA A 266 -8.58 -0.94 11.30
C ALA A 266 -8.91 -0.10 12.55
N ALA A 267 -8.85 -0.70 13.74
CA ALA A 267 -9.08 0.03 14.99
C ALA A 267 -7.97 1.05 15.29
N ASP A 268 -6.72 0.74 14.95
CA ASP A 268 -5.58 1.63 15.14
C ASP A 268 -5.56 2.79 14.12
N GLU A 269 -5.97 2.51 12.88
CA GLU A 269 -6.23 3.52 11.84
C GLU A 269 -7.23 4.59 12.34
N MET A 270 -8.36 4.18 12.94
CA MET A 270 -9.37 5.11 13.46
C MET A 270 -8.83 6.03 14.56
N ARG A 271 -7.84 5.59 15.34
CA ARG A 271 -7.25 6.38 16.44
C ARG A 271 -6.13 7.30 15.98
N THR A 272 -5.39 6.87 14.96
CA THR A 272 -4.16 7.53 14.54
C THR A 272 -4.40 8.53 13.41
N ILE A 273 -5.27 8.20 12.46
CA ILE A 273 -5.54 9.02 11.28
C ILE A 273 -6.66 10.02 11.61
N THR A 274 -6.28 11.09 12.30
CA THR A 274 -7.19 12.15 12.77
C THR A 274 -6.91 13.46 12.04
N SER A 275 -5.94 14.25 12.48
CA SER A 275 -5.67 15.58 11.90
C SER A 275 -4.56 15.60 10.86
N ASP A 276 -4.53 16.66 10.04
CA ASP A 276 -3.35 16.96 9.21
C ASP A 276 -2.13 17.21 10.10
N LYS A 277 -1.14 16.33 9.98
CA LYS A 277 0.16 16.46 10.65
C LYS A 277 1.29 16.73 9.66
N TRP A 278 0.98 16.83 8.37
CA TRP A 278 1.97 16.90 7.31
C TRP A 278 2.35 18.36 7.05
N THR A 279 3.65 18.59 6.99
CA THR A 279 4.20 19.89 6.62
C THR A 279 4.03 20.15 5.12
N ASP A 280 4.06 21.43 4.74
CA ASP A 280 3.88 21.89 3.36
C ASP A 280 4.85 21.21 2.38
N ASP A 281 6.06 20.93 2.83
CA ASP A 281 7.02 20.20 2.01
C ASP A 281 6.50 18.79 1.69
N VAL A 282 6.01 18.01 2.67
CA VAL A 282 5.49 16.65 2.44
C VAL A 282 4.33 16.67 1.46
N TRP A 283 3.49 17.71 1.51
CA TRP A 283 2.43 17.96 0.52
C TRP A 283 2.94 18.34 -0.87
N GLY A 284 4.22 18.62 -1.05
CA GLY A 284 4.81 19.06 -2.31
C GLY A 284 4.66 20.56 -2.59
N LEU A 285 4.42 21.36 -1.54
CA LEU A 285 4.23 22.82 -1.62
C LEU A 285 5.54 23.61 -1.40
N ALA A 286 6.62 22.97 -0.94
CA ALA A 286 7.87 23.68 -0.61
C ALA A 286 8.68 24.09 -1.84
N THR A 287 9.13 25.36 -1.84
CA THR A 287 9.96 25.99 -2.87
C THR A 287 11.47 25.86 -2.65
N ALA A 288 11.92 25.43 -1.46
CA ALA A 288 13.31 25.63 -1.02
C ALA A 288 14.23 24.40 -1.09
N CYS A 289 13.72 23.20 -1.36
CA CYS A 289 14.55 21.98 -1.48
C CYS A 289 14.07 21.13 -2.65
N GLU A 290 14.73 21.30 -3.80
CA GLU A 290 14.63 20.34 -4.91
C GLU A 290 15.21 18.98 -4.51
N PRO A 291 14.70 17.85 -5.06
CA PRO A 291 13.59 17.73 -6.00
C PRO A 291 12.22 17.59 -5.31
N ILE A 292 11.22 18.32 -5.81
CA ILE A 292 9.84 18.26 -5.32
C ILE A 292 9.21 16.92 -5.73
N THR A 293 8.81 16.11 -4.76
CA THR A 293 8.03 14.88 -5.01
C THR A 293 6.69 15.24 -5.64
N LYS A 294 6.42 14.77 -6.86
CA LYS A 294 5.14 15.01 -7.52
C LYS A 294 4.06 14.11 -6.95
N LEU A 295 3.03 14.70 -6.36
CA LEU A 295 1.96 13.98 -5.70
C LEU A 295 0.64 14.09 -6.46
N PHE A 296 -0.07 12.97 -6.52
CA PHE A 296 -1.43 12.88 -7.03
C PHE A 296 -2.33 12.29 -5.95
N PHE A 297 -3.50 12.88 -5.74
CA PHE A 297 -4.53 12.33 -4.86
C PHE A 297 -5.79 12.09 -5.68
N TYR A 298 -6.29 10.86 -5.64
CA TYR A 298 -7.48 10.44 -6.37
C TYR A 298 -8.59 10.08 -5.39
N PHE A 299 -9.55 10.98 -5.21
CA PHE A 299 -10.67 10.81 -4.29
C PHE A 299 -11.88 10.18 -4.99
N GLY A 300 -12.57 9.27 -4.30
CA GLY A 300 -13.91 8.84 -4.72
C GLY A 300 -14.94 9.95 -4.47
N ARG A 301 -15.93 10.09 -5.36
CA ARG A 301 -17.04 11.03 -5.14
C ARG A 301 -17.87 10.64 -3.92
N ASN A 302 -18.27 9.37 -3.83
CA ASN A 302 -19.10 8.82 -2.76
C ASN A 302 -18.32 7.79 -1.93
N ASP A 303 -17.07 8.11 -1.57
CA ASP A 303 -16.25 7.21 -0.78
C ASP A 303 -16.75 7.15 0.67
N HIS A 304 -17.16 5.96 1.14
CA HIS A 304 -17.65 5.80 2.51
C HIS A 304 -16.54 5.78 3.57
N TRP A 305 -15.27 5.72 3.17
CA TRP A 305 -14.11 5.75 4.06
C TRP A 305 -13.44 7.12 4.14
N VAL A 306 -13.86 8.08 3.32
CA VAL A 306 -13.39 9.48 3.35
C VAL A 306 -14.60 10.38 3.51
N ALA A 307 -14.65 11.19 4.56
CA ALA A 307 -15.72 12.17 4.69
C ALA A 307 -15.62 13.22 3.57
N GLU A 308 -16.74 13.54 2.91
CA GLU A 308 -16.75 14.52 1.80
C GLU A 308 -16.21 15.87 2.24
N GLN A 309 -16.58 16.33 3.44
CA GLN A 309 -16.06 17.56 4.02
C GLN A 309 -14.53 17.51 4.15
N THR A 310 -13.97 16.44 4.72
CA THR A 310 -12.52 16.27 4.85
C THR A 310 -11.83 16.27 3.49
N ARG A 311 -12.40 15.60 2.48
CA ARG A 311 -11.89 15.64 1.09
C ARG A 311 -11.86 17.08 0.59
N ASP A 312 -12.97 17.80 0.69
CA ASP A 312 -13.11 19.15 0.13
C ASP A 312 -12.17 20.13 0.84
N GLU A 313 -11.98 19.99 2.14
CA GLU A 313 -11.01 20.76 2.94
C GLU A 313 -9.55 20.46 2.53
N ILE A 314 -9.18 19.20 2.30
CA ILE A 314 -7.84 18.84 1.79
C ILE A 314 -7.61 19.45 0.41
N ILE A 315 -8.60 19.34 -0.50
CA ILE A 315 -8.48 19.90 -1.86
C ILE A 315 -8.33 21.42 -1.80
N ALA A 316 -9.13 22.10 -0.97
CA ALA A 316 -9.09 23.55 -0.86
C ALA A 316 -7.80 24.09 -0.19
N SER A 317 -7.26 23.36 0.78
CA SER A 317 -6.08 23.81 1.54
C SER A 317 -4.75 23.36 0.94
N ARG A 318 -4.72 22.18 0.33
CA ARG A 318 -3.48 21.54 -0.15
C ARG A 318 -3.44 21.38 -1.65
N GLY A 319 -4.52 21.65 -2.40
CA GLY A 319 -4.55 21.46 -3.84
C GLY A 319 -3.52 22.31 -4.59
N GLN A 320 -3.25 21.94 -5.84
CA GLN A 320 -2.30 22.66 -6.66
C GLN A 320 -2.74 24.12 -6.89
N HIS A 321 -1.90 25.08 -6.49
CA HIS A 321 -2.07 26.51 -6.72
C HIS A 321 -0.79 27.08 -7.34
N ASP A 322 -0.92 27.87 -8.41
CA ASP A 322 0.21 28.48 -9.14
C ASP A 322 1.31 27.50 -9.57
N GLY A 323 0.92 26.26 -9.88
CA GLY A 323 1.83 25.19 -10.30
C GLY A 323 2.53 24.45 -9.15
N LEU A 324 2.38 24.89 -7.90
CA LEU A 324 2.92 24.23 -6.71
C LEU A 324 1.87 23.35 -6.03
N GLY A 325 2.30 22.24 -5.44
CA GLY A 325 1.44 21.32 -4.72
C GLY A 325 0.96 20.09 -5.50
N PRO A 326 0.22 19.20 -4.82
CA PRO A 326 -0.31 17.96 -5.32
C PRO A 326 -1.48 18.20 -6.28
N ARG A 327 -1.57 17.36 -7.31
CA ARG A 327 -2.74 17.33 -8.20
C ARG A 327 -3.85 16.51 -7.55
N MET A 328 -5.01 17.13 -7.38
CA MET A 328 -6.18 16.52 -6.78
C MET A 328 -7.19 16.14 -7.86
N PHE A 329 -7.73 14.92 -7.77
CA PHE A 329 -8.80 14.43 -8.64
C PHE A 329 -9.99 13.96 -7.81
N ILE A 330 -11.19 14.21 -8.33
CA ILE A 330 -12.43 13.60 -7.84
C ILE A 330 -12.92 12.65 -8.93
N CYS A 331 -13.25 11.42 -8.55
CA CYS A 331 -13.67 10.38 -9.48
C CYS A 331 -15.05 10.68 -10.08
N GLU A 332 -15.08 11.04 -11.36
CA GLU A 332 -16.33 11.25 -12.10
C GLU A 332 -17.07 9.95 -12.42
N GLU A 333 -16.33 8.86 -12.64
CA GLU A 333 -16.87 7.55 -13.04
C GLU A 333 -17.50 6.75 -11.89
N GLY A 334 -17.59 7.32 -10.69
CA GLY A 334 -18.25 6.68 -9.55
C GLY A 334 -17.56 5.41 -9.03
N LEU A 335 -16.25 5.28 -9.23
CA LEU A 335 -15.48 4.11 -8.76
C LEU A 335 -15.59 3.96 -7.23
N PRO A 336 -15.83 2.74 -6.73
CA PRO A 336 -15.92 2.48 -5.30
C PRO A 336 -14.53 2.55 -4.64
N HIS A 337 -14.50 2.74 -3.32
CA HIS A 337 -13.26 2.68 -2.53
C HIS A 337 -12.45 1.41 -2.80
N ALA A 338 -13.13 0.27 -2.89
CA ALA A 338 -12.56 -1.04 -3.21
C ALA A 338 -12.50 -1.30 -4.73
N PHE A 339 -11.97 -0.34 -5.50
CA PHE A 339 -11.86 -0.42 -6.96
C PHE A 339 -11.14 -1.71 -7.43
N CYS A 340 -10.21 -2.21 -6.63
CA CYS A 340 -9.43 -3.42 -6.90
C CYS A 340 -10.29 -4.68 -7.06
N LEU A 341 -11.54 -4.65 -6.60
CA LEU A 341 -12.47 -5.77 -6.79
C LEU A 341 -12.98 -5.86 -8.23
N LYS A 342 -13.30 -4.75 -8.90
CA LYS A 342 -13.98 -4.80 -10.21
C LYS A 342 -13.45 -3.80 -11.24
N ASP A 343 -13.01 -2.64 -10.80
CA ASP A 343 -12.67 -1.49 -11.65
C ASP A 343 -11.16 -1.35 -11.90
N ASN A 344 -10.47 -2.50 -11.92
CA ASN A 344 -9.02 -2.62 -12.08
C ASN A 344 -8.51 -1.93 -13.36
N ASP A 345 -9.21 -2.10 -14.49
CA ASP A 345 -8.79 -1.55 -15.80
C ASP A 345 -8.80 -0.02 -15.83
N ILE A 346 -9.92 0.58 -15.39
CA ILE A 346 -10.11 2.03 -15.36
C ILE A 346 -9.03 2.67 -14.48
N MET A 347 -8.82 2.11 -13.28
CA MET A 347 -7.81 2.65 -12.36
C MET A 347 -6.39 2.46 -12.89
N ALA A 348 -6.05 1.27 -13.43
CA ALA A 348 -4.74 1.00 -14.00
C ALA A 348 -4.39 1.97 -15.14
N ARG A 349 -5.35 2.27 -16.02
CA ARG A 349 -5.16 3.24 -17.10
C ARG A 349 -4.86 4.65 -16.58
N LYS A 350 -5.62 5.11 -15.58
CA LYS A 350 -5.41 6.44 -14.96
C LYS A 350 -4.04 6.53 -14.28
N VAL A 351 -3.70 5.51 -13.48
CA VAL A 351 -2.42 5.43 -12.77
C VAL A 351 -1.25 5.37 -13.74
N ALA A 352 -1.35 4.64 -14.85
CA ALA A 352 -0.33 4.63 -15.90
C ALA A 352 -0.10 6.03 -16.48
N GLY A 353 -1.16 6.83 -16.66
CA GLY A 353 -1.07 8.23 -17.06
C GLY A 353 -0.29 9.09 -16.05
N MET A 354 -0.62 8.96 -14.77
CA MET A 354 0.06 9.68 -13.68
C MET A 354 1.55 9.30 -13.58
N ILE A 355 1.88 8.00 -13.65
CA ILE A 355 3.27 7.52 -13.62
C ILE A 355 4.09 8.10 -14.77
N ARG A 356 3.53 8.15 -15.99
CA ARG A 356 4.20 8.76 -17.14
C ARG A 356 4.43 10.25 -16.94
N GLU A 357 3.48 10.95 -16.36
CA GLU A 357 3.63 12.37 -16.05
C GLU A 357 4.79 12.62 -15.06
N ILE A 358 4.89 11.79 -14.01
CA ILE A 358 6.01 11.83 -13.07
C ILE A 358 7.33 11.57 -13.80
N GLY A 359 7.39 10.56 -14.68
CA GLY A 359 8.60 10.20 -15.41
C GLY A 359 9.10 11.25 -16.40
N ASN A 360 8.19 12.01 -17.04
CA ASN A 360 8.53 13.06 -18.00
C ASN A 360 9.03 14.38 -17.38
N SER A 361 9.04 14.43 -16.06
CA SER A 361 9.46 15.59 -15.26
C SER A 361 10.91 15.43 -14.82
#